data_AF-A0A2V8PN91-F1
#
_entry.id   AF-A0A2V8PN91-F1
#
_cell.length_a   1.000
_cell.length_b   1.000
_cell.length_c   1.000
_cell.angle_alpha   90.00
_cell.angle_beta   90.00
_cell.angle_gamma   90.00
#
_symmetry.space_group_name_H-M   'P 1'
#
loop_
_entity.id
_entity.type
_entity.pdbx_description
1 polymer ?
#
loop_
_entity_poly.entity_id
_entity_poly.type
_entity_poly.pdbx_seq_one_letter_code
_entity_poly.pdbx_strand_id
1 'polypeptide(L)'
;MKSFVAIISVIFASTLALAQNSNQNTNSTTRTRTVVSKPTPTPKVTMSGETGGSTSQTRTQRPKTSSTPNASSTTVVGAFDKIIEGIRRANVDMVTGGYWNNPALILFNYNGSVTKGWDQMRKNREASHPDIKDVKLDVRDRHVVMLGTNGAVVTCLWTQTQTYKGEPDSASGRMTLVFKRVGNEWKAVHLHTSPDKPDASRIPASEQTPTTKPTP
;
A
#
# COMPACT_ATOMS: atom_id res chain seq x y z
N MET A 1 -14.77 -23.39 -45.31
CA MET A 1 -13.31 -23.56 -45.52
C MET A 1 -12.59 -23.07 -44.27
N LYS A 2 -11.56 -23.81 -43.87
CA LYS A 2 -10.95 -23.83 -42.53
C LYS A 2 -10.09 -22.59 -42.27
N SER A 3 -10.03 -22.22 -40.99
CA SER A 3 -9.33 -21.11 -40.35
C SER A 3 -7.81 -21.08 -40.62
N PHE A 4 -7.23 -19.88 -40.65
CA PHE A 4 -5.83 -19.66 -40.27
C PHE A 4 -5.72 -18.41 -39.39
N VAL A 5 -5.68 -18.64 -38.09
CA VAL A 5 -5.22 -17.68 -37.08
C VAL A 5 -3.71 -17.90 -36.97
N ALA A 6 -2.92 -16.92 -37.40
CA ALA A 6 -1.47 -16.93 -37.21
C ALA A 6 -1.15 -16.41 -35.82
N ILE A 7 -0.88 -17.33 -34.89
CA ILE A 7 -0.31 -17.04 -33.57
C ILE A 7 1.19 -16.82 -33.79
N ILE A 8 1.63 -15.57 -33.76
CA ILE A 8 3.06 -15.23 -33.74
C ILE A 8 3.51 -15.29 -32.27
N SER A 9 4.02 -16.46 -31.89
CA SER A 9 4.72 -16.69 -30.62
C SER A 9 6.10 -16.01 -30.67
N VAL A 10 6.23 -14.83 -30.06
CA VAL A 10 7.55 -14.23 -29.81
C VAL A 10 8.11 -14.84 -28.53
N ILE A 11 9.02 -15.80 -28.69
CA ILE A 11 9.80 -16.40 -27.62
C ILE A 11 10.89 -15.39 -27.22
N PHE A 12 10.69 -14.68 -26.11
CA PHE A 12 11.79 -13.97 -25.45
C PHE A 12 12.56 -14.95 -24.58
N ALA A 13 13.74 -15.37 -25.06
CA ALA A 13 14.74 -16.05 -24.26
C ALA A 13 15.36 -15.05 -23.27
N SER A 14 14.78 -14.91 -22.08
CA SER A 14 15.41 -14.22 -20.97
C SER A 14 16.43 -15.16 -20.31
N THR A 15 17.71 -14.84 -20.45
CA THR A 15 18.78 -15.48 -19.69
C THR A 15 18.55 -15.24 -18.19
N LEU A 16 18.33 -16.33 -17.44
CA LEU A 16 18.32 -16.32 -15.99
C LEU A 16 19.74 -16.06 -15.48
N ALA A 17 20.01 -14.85 -15.00
CA ALA A 17 21.10 -14.62 -14.06
C ALA A 17 20.56 -14.83 -12.64
N LEU A 18 20.82 -16.01 -12.07
CA LEU A 18 20.66 -16.27 -10.64
C LEU A 18 21.75 -15.52 -9.88
N ALA A 19 21.46 -14.29 -9.43
CA ALA A 19 22.27 -13.63 -8.41
C ALA A 19 21.65 -13.94 -7.04
N GLN A 20 22.06 -15.04 -6.42
CA GLN A 20 21.85 -15.26 -4.99
C GLN A 20 22.74 -14.27 -4.23
N ASN A 21 22.20 -13.10 -3.89
CA ASN A 21 22.89 -12.21 -2.97
C ASN A 21 22.63 -12.67 -1.53
N SER A 22 23.54 -13.50 -1.02
CA SER A 22 23.59 -13.89 0.40
C SER A 22 23.98 -12.68 1.24
N ASN A 23 22.99 -11.91 1.70
CA ASN A 23 23.22 -10.88 2.70
C ASN A 23 23.16 -11.52 4.10
N GLN A 24 24.29 -12.04 4.55
CA GLN A 24 24.52 -12.44 5.94
C GLN A 24 24.63 -11.18 6.79
N ASN A 25 23.52 -10.70 7.34
CA ASN A 25 23.54 -9.72 8.42
C ASN A 25 23.78 -10.44 9.75
N THR A 26 25.04 -10.72 10.08
CA THR A 26 25.43 -11.22 11.40
C THR A 26 25.61 -10.06 12.36
N ASN A 27 24.52 -9.61 12.97
CA ASN A 27 24.54 -8.86 14.22
C ASN A 27 23.28 -9.17 15.03
N SER A 28 23.13 -10.45 15.39
CA SER A 28 22.20 -10.89 16.43
C SER A 28 22.95 -10.93 17.76
N THR A 29 23.00 -9.79 18.47
CA THR A 29 23.37 -9.80 19.89
C THR A 29 22.13 -10.23 20.68
N THR A 30 22.01 -11.53 20.94
CA THR A 30 20.99 -12.09 21.82
C THR A 30 21.22 -11.59 23.24
N ARG A 31 20.51 -10.55 23.66
CA ARG A 31 20.49 -10.11 25.05
C ARG A 31 19.42 -10.91 25.79
N THR A 32 19.85 -11.95 26.50
CA THR A 32 19.02 -12.76 27.39
C THR A 32 18.41 -11.87 28.47
N ARG A 33 17.08 -11.72 28.44
CA ARG A 33 16.34 -11.02 29.50
C ARG A 33 15.94 -12.04 30.56
N THR A 34 16.70 -12.11 31.64
CA THR A 34 16.32 -12.82 32.86
C THR A 34 15.08 -12.14 33.46
N VAL A 35 13.95 -12.84 33.48
CA VAL A 35 12.74 -12.40 34.18
C VAL A 35 12.88 -12.83 35.64
N VAL A 36 13.31 -11.91 36.50
CA VAL A 36 13.16 -12.09 37.94
C VAL A 36 11.71 -11.73 38.30
N SER A 37 10.99 -12.72 38.84
CA SER A 37 9.64 -12.58 39.36
C SER A 37 9.59 -11.58 40.51
N LYS A 38 8.72 -10.57 40.37
CA LYS A 38 8.42 -9.57 41.40
C LYS A 38 7.65 -10.23 42.57
N PRO A 39 8.03 -10.01 43.84
CA PRO A 39 7.30 -10.59 44.97
C PRO A 39 5.92 -9.95 45.16
N THR A 40 4.96 -10.82 45.44
CA THR A 40 3.57 -10.57 45.85
C THR A 40 3.49 -9.75 47.14
N PRO A 41 2.61 -8.72 47.25
CA PRO A 41 2.34 -8.09 48.53
C PRO A 41 1.32 -8.90 49.36
N THR A 42 1.71 -9.22 50.59
CA THR A 42 0.87 -9.85 51.63
C THR A 42 -0.31 -8.95 52.03
N PRO A 43 -1.48 -9.50 52.40
CA PRO A 43 -2.70 -8.73 52.67
C PRO A 43 -2.66 -8.04 54.04
N LYS A 44 -3.18 -6.82 54.11
CA LYS A 44 -3.46 -6.12 55.37
C LYS A 44 -4.95 -6.27 55.71
N VAL A 45 -5.23 -6.95 56.82
CA VAL A 45 -6.56 -7.05 57.42
C VAL A 45 -6.92 -5.73 58.10
N THR A 46 -8.11 -5.18 57.83
CA THR A 46 -8.88 -4.37 58.78
C THR A 46 -10.36 -4.50 58.44
N MET A 47 -11.17 -4.86 59.44
CA MET A 47 -12.59 -5.16 59.32
C MET A 47 -13.48 -3.90 59.31
N SER A 48 -14.59 -4.04 58.57
CA SER A 48 -15.98 -3.60 58.82
C SER A 48 -16.34 -2.12 58.99
N GLY A 49 -17.27 -1.70 58.12
CA GLY A 49 -18.14 -0.53 58.28
C GLY A 49 -19.01 -0.32 57.04
N GLU A 50 -20.19 -0.94 57.00
CA GLU A 50 -21.25 -0.72 55.99
C GLU A 50 -21.77 0.73 56.04
N THR A 51 -22.05 1.37 54.89
CA THR A 51 -23.43 1.65 54.37
C THR A 51 -23.39 2.59 53.16
N GLY A 52 -24.25 2.34 52.17
CA GLY A 52 -24.90 3.39 51.37
C GLY A 52 -24.20 3.89 50.10
N GLY A 53 -24.36 3.15 49.00
CA GLY A 53 -23.95 3.59 47.67
C GLY A 53 -24.98 4.52 47.00
N SER A 54 -24.49 5.58 46.36
CA SER A 54 -24.89 5.98 45.00
C SER A 54 -23.96 7.11 44.55
N THR A 55 -22.98 6.79 43.69
CA THR A 55 -22.28 7.82 42.92
C THR A 55 -22.00 7.21 41.56
N SER A 56 -22.77 7.69 40.58
CA SER A 56 -22.70 7.29 39.18
C SER A 56 -21.27 7.37 38.67
N GLN A 57 -20.75 6.19 38.32
CA GLN A 57 -19.45 6.04 37.67
C GLN A 57 -19.54 6.67 36.28
N THR A 58 -18.72 7.69 36.04
CA THR A 58 -18.46 8.22 34.70
C THR A 58 -17.82 7.12 33.88
N ARG A 59 -18.64 6.47 33.04
CA ARG A 59 -18.21 5.46 32.06
C ARG A 59 -17.21 6.11 31.13
N THR A 60 -15.92 5.79 31.29
CA THR A 60 -14.86 6.14 30.35
C THR A 60 -15.23 5.57 28.99
N GLN A 61 -15.72 6.43 28.10
CA GLN A 61 -16.03 6.05 26.73
C GLN A 61 -14.71 5.72 26.03
N ARG A 62 -14.54 4.45 25.67
CA ARG A 62 -13.57 4.00 24.68
C ARG A 62 -13.77 4.88 23.43
N PRO A 63 -12.74 5.54 22.88
CA PRO A 63 -12.94 6.37 21.70
C PRO A 63 -13.44 5.47 20.56
N LYS A 64 -14.65 5.75 20.10
CA LYS A 64 -15.10 5.29 18.78
C LYS A 64 -14.12 5.90 17.78
N THR A 65 -13.34 5.06 17.11
CA THR A 65 -12.59 5.44 15.91
C THR A 65 -13.60 5.87 14.85
N SER A 66 -13.93 7.16 14.89
CA SER A 66 -14.76 7.82 13.89
C SER A 66 -13.87 8.13 12.69
N SER A 67 -14.32 7.67 11.53
CA SER A 67 -13.75 7.88 10.20
C SER A 67 -13.93 9.33 9.72
N THR A 68 -13.70 10.31 10.59
CA THR A 68 -13.66 11.72 10.18
C THR A 68 -12.22 12.03 9.78
N PRO A 69 -11.95 12.47 8.53
CA PRO A 69 -10.62 12.85 8.11
C PRO A 69 -10.09 13.97 9.02
N ASN A 70 -8.99 13.71 9.74
CA ASN A 70 -8.25 14.77 10.41
C ASN A 70 -7.49 15.61 9.37
N ALA A 71 -7.20 16.88 9.65
CA ALA A 71 -6.53 17.77 8.68
C ALA A 71 -5.25 17.18 8.08
N SER A 72 -4.50 16.38 8.85
CA SER A 72 -3.33 15.65 8.38
C SER A 72 -3.67 14.63 7.29
N SER A 73 -4.71 13.81 7.48
CA SER A 73 -5.18 12.85 6.48
C SER A 73 -5.63 13.54 5.19
N THR A 74 -6.26 14.72 5.27
CA THR A 74 -6.62 15.53 4.09
C THR A 74 -5.39 15.94 3.27
N THR A 75 -4.30 16.34 3.93
CA THR A 75 -3.06 16.70 3.22
C THR A 75 -2.37 15.49 2.58
N VAL A 76 -2.45 14.31 3.21
CA VAL A 76 -1.95 13.05 2.63
C VAL A 76 -2.78 12.65 1.41
N VAL A 77 -4.10 12.76 1.50
CA VAL A 77 -5.02 12.53 0.37
C VAL A 77 -4.66 13.44 -0.81
N GLY A 78 -4.42 14.73 -0.55
CA GLY A 78 -4.00 15.66 -1.61
C GLY A 78 -2.66 15.28 -2.25
N ALA A 79 -1.69 14.75 -1.48
CA ALA A 79 -0.42 14.28 -2.04
C ALA A 79 -0.59 13.01 -2.88
N PHE A 80 -1.44 12.09 -2.44
CA PHE A 80 -1.84 10.92 -3.23
C PHE A 80 -2.53 11.33 -4.53
N ASP A 81 -3.49 12.25 -4.48
CA ASP A 81 -4.25 12.69 -5.65
C ASP A 81 -3.37 13.36 -6.71
N LYS A 82 -2.32 14.08 -6.29
CA LYS A 82 -1.32 14.62 -7.23
C LYS A 82 -0.59 13.54 -8.02
N ILE A 83 -0.26 12.40 -7.38
CA ILE A 83 0.37 11.26 -8.07
C ILE A 83 -0.61 10.65 -9.07
N ILE A 84 -1.85 10.41 -8.65
CA ILE A 84 -2.91 9.85 -9.51
C ILE A 84 -3.15 10.74 -10.73
N GLU A 85 -3.19 12.06 -10.52
CA GLU A 85 -3.38 13.01 -11.60
C GLU A 85 -2.18 13.03 -12.55
N GLY A 86 -0.96 12.91 -12.04
CA GLY A 86 0.23 12.74 -12.86
C GLY A 86 0.14 11.51 -13.76
N ILE A 87 -0.37 10.38 -13.23
CA ILE A 87 -0.56 9.15 -14.00
C ILE A 87 -1.61 9.35 -15.10
N ARG A 88 -2.78 9.92 -14.76
CA ARG A 88 -3.86 10.20 -15.73
C ARG A 88 -3.39 11.11 -16.88
N ARG A 89 -2.51 12.05 -16.58
CA ARG A 89 -1.94 12.97 -17.57
C ARG A 89 -0.72 12.43 -18.30
N ALA A 90 -0.26 11.22 -17.96
CA ALA A 90 1.04 10.69 -18.39
C ALA A 90 2.16 11.73 -18.22
N ASN A 91 2.15 12.47 -17.11
CA ASN A 91 3.08 13.55 -16.83
C ASN A 91 4.18 13.09 -15.86
N VAL A 92 5.39 12.94 -16.39
CA VAL A 92 6.55 12.45 -15.64
C VAL A 92 6.87 13.29 -14.42
N ASP A 93 6.86 14.62 -14.54
CA ASP A 93 7.24 15.51 -13.43
C ASP A 93 6.22 15.47 -12.30
N MET A 94 4.93 15.42 -12.64
CA MET A 94 3.86 15.27 -11.64
C MET A 94 3.97 13.93 -10.91
N VAL A 95 4.17 12.83 -11.64
CA VAL A 95 4.32 11.50 -11.03
C VAL A 95 5.56 11.46 -10.15
N THR A 96 6.73 11.81 -10.69
CA THR A 96 8.01 11.69 -10.00
C THR A 96 8.15 12.66 -8.83
N GLY A 97 7.55 13.85 -8.93
CA GLY A 97 7.53 14.85 -7.86
C GLY A 97 6.71 14.46 -6.64
N GLY A 98 5.80 13.50 -6.76
CA GLY A 98 5.06 12.94 -5.62
C GLY A 98 5.87 11.94 -4.77
N TYR A 99 7.00 11.45 -5.29
CA TYR A 99 7.89 10.54 -4.57
C TYR A 99 9.03 11.29 -3.91
N TRP A 100 9.57 10.72 -2.84
CA TRP A 100 10.74 11.25 -2.17
C TRP A 100 11.98 11.06 -3.03
N ASN A 101 12.63 12.15 -3.41
CA ASN A 101 13.91 12.12 -4.11
C ASN A 101 15.02 11.61 -3.17
N ASN A 102 15.17 10.29 -3.12
CA ASN A 102 16.13 9.61 -2.25
C ASN A 102 16.55 8.25 -2.83
N PRO A 103 17.82 7.83 -2.66
CA PRO A 103 18.29 6.50 -3.09
C PRO A 103 17.61 5.34 -2.35
N ALA A 104 17.02 5.57 -1.17
CA ALA A 104 16.30 4.55 -0.41
C ALA A 104 14.86 4.29 -0.90
N LEU A 105 14.38 5.00 -1.93
CA LEU A 105 13.05 4.77 -2.50
C LEU A 105 12.96 3.36 -3.10
N ILE A 106 11.90 2.61 -2.75
CA ILE A 106 11.65 1.27 -3.30
C ILE A 106 10.22 1.19 -3.83
N LEU A 107 10.07 0.74 -5.07
CA LEU A 107 8.77 0.44 -5.69
C LEU A 107 8.72 -1.06 -6.04
N PHE A 108 7.74 -1.78 -5.50
CA PHE A 108 7.32 -3.08 -6.02
C PHE A 108 6.22 -2.86 -7.07
N ASN A 109 6.55 -3.14 -8.32
CA ASN A 109 5.71 -2.84 -9.47
C ASN A 109 4.74 -3.99 -9.77
N TYR A 110 3.66 -3.67 -10.49
CA TYR A 110 2.57 -4.62 -10.75
C TYR A 110 3.02 -5.80 -11.63
N ASN A 111 4.08 -5.60 -12.41
CA ASN A 111 4.70 -6.60 -13.28
C ASN A 111 5.74 -7.47 -12.54
N GLY A 112 5.83 -7.39 -11.21
CA GLY A 112 6.75 -8.18 -10.39
C GLY A 112 8.18 -7.63 -10.31
N SER A 113 8.51 -6.56 -11.05
CA SER A 113 9.83 -5.93 -10.97
C SER A 113 9.98 -5.05 -9.71
N VAL A 114 11.22 -4.78 -9.33
CA VAL A 114 11.56 -3.86 -8.25
C VAL A 114 12.34 -2.68 -8.82
N THR A 115 11.88 -1.45 -8.56
CA THR A 115 12.65 -0.24 -8.85
C THR A 115 13.28 0.28 -7.57
N LYS A 116 14.59 0.55 -7.63
CA LYS A 116 15.39 1.02 -6.49
C LYS A 116 15.95 2.41 -6.79
N GLY A 117 15.71 3.35 -5.87
CA GLY A 117 16.13 4.74 -5.97
C GLY A 117 15.22 5.60 -6.84
N TRP A 118 15.16 6.88 -6.49
CA TRP A 118 14.35 7.86 -7.22
C TRP A 118 14.83 8.10 -8.64
N ASP A 119 16.14 8.17 -8.88
CA ASP A 119 16.69 8.40 -10.22
C ASP A 119 16.28 7.30 -11.20
N GLN A 120 16.34 6.03 -10.77
CA GLN A 120 15.91 4.92 -11.62
C GLN A 120 14.40 4.95 -11.85
N MET A 121 13.61 5.30 -10.82
CA MET A 121 12.17 5.49 -10.96
C MET A 121 11.85 6.56 -12.00
N ARG A 122 12.52 7.72 -11.93
CA ARG A 122 12.35 8.81 -12.90
C ARG A 122 12.73 8.37 -14.31
N LYS A 123 13.91 7.77 -14.51
CA LYS A 123 14.35 7.24 -15.81
C LYS A 123 13.33 6.27 -16.42
N ASN A 124 12.77 5.37 -15.60
CA ASN A 124 11.74 4.43 -16.04
C ASN A 124 10.46 5.15 -16.50
N ARG A 125 10.05 6.25 -15.83
CA ARG A 125 8.90 7.06 -16.25
C ARG A 125 9.19 7.83 -17.53
N GLU A 126 10.35 8.47 -17.64
CA GLU A 126 10.80 9.18 -18.84
C GLU A 126 10.83 8.26 -20.06
N ALA A 127 11.28 7.01 -19.91
CA ALA A 127 11.32 6.04 -20.99
C ALA A 127 9.93 5.49 -21.39
N SER A 128 8.97 5.41 -20.45
CA SER A 128 7.68 4.75 -20.71
C SER A 128 6.54 5.71 -21.04
N HIS A 129 6.53 6.92 -20.47
CA HIS A 129 5.41 7.87 -20.63
C HIS A 129 5.18 8.38 -22.06
N PRO A 130 6.19 8.53 -22.95
CA PRO A 130 5.95 8.89 -24.34
C PRO A 130 5.01 7.91 -25.07
N ASP A 131 5.12 6.63 -24.73
CA ASP A 131 4.35 5.53 -25.33
C ASP A 131 2.97 5.32 -24.70
N ILE A 132 2.65 6.03 -23.61
CA ILE A 132 1.38 5.92 -22.88
C ILE A 132 0.44 7.05 -23.33
N LYS A 133 -0.77 6.68 -23.76
CA LYS A 133 -1.85 7.61 -24.14
C LYS A 133 -3.19 7.15 -23.54
N ASP A 134 -4.18 8.03 -23.58
CA ASP A 134 -5.58 7.72 -23.26
C ASP A 134 -5.79 7.09 -21.87
N VAL A 135 -4.98 7.47 -20.89
CA VAL A 135 -5.01 6.89 -19.55
C VAL A 135 -6.31 7.22 -18.84
N LYS A 136 -7.04 6.18 -18.46
CA LYS A 136 -8.14 6.24 -17.50
C LYS A 136 -7.75 5.43 -16.29
N LEU A 137 -7.71 6.07 -15.13
CA LEU A 137 -7.37 5.45 -13.87
C LEU A 137 -8.50 5.71 -12.86
N ASP A 138 -9.22 4.64 -12.54
CA ASP A 138 -10.22 4.59 -11.49
C ASP A 138 -9.59 4.11 -10.19
N VAL A 139 -9.85 4.83 -9.10
CA VAL A 139 -9.35 4.52 -7.76
C VAL A 139 -10.54 4.32 -6.85
N ARG A 140 -10.62 3.15 -6.24
CA ARG A 140 -11.72 2.72 -5.36
C ARG A 140 -11.19 2.30 -4.01
N ASP A 141 -12.08 2.28 -3.03
CA ASP A 141 -11.78 1.81 -1.67
C ASP A 141 -10.49 2.41 -1.09
N ARG A 142 -10.32 3.72 -1.29
CA ARG A 142 -9.15 4.44 -0.80
C ARG A 142 -9.25 4.58 0.71
N HIS A 143 -8.27 4.05 1.42
CA HIS A 143 -8.17 4.13 2.86
C HIS A 143 -6.87 4.81 3.28
N VAL A 144 -6.94 5.66 4.30
CA VAL A 144 -5.79 6.40 4.83
C VAL A 144 -5.64 6.11 6.31
N VAL A 145 -4.47 5.61 6.71
CA VAL A 145 -4.10 5.38 8.10
C VAL A 145 -2.93 6.28 8.45
N MET A 146 -3.13 7.20 9.38
CA MET A 146 -2.03 7.98 9.96
C MET A 146 -1.22 7.07 10.89
N LEU A 147 0.10 7.01 10.70
CA LEU A 147 1.04 6.28 11.56
C LEU A 147 1.67 7.18 12.64
N GLY A 148 1.32 8.46 12.64
CA GLY A 148 1.86 9.52 13.48
C GLY A 148 1.67 10.87 12.81
N THR A 149 2.37 11.90 13.29
CA THR A 149 2.30 13.25 12.71
C THR A 149 2.99 13.37 11.35
N ASN A 150 3.96 12.50 11.08
CA ASN A 150 4.86 12.60 9.91
C ASN A 150 4.86 11.34 9.04
N GLY A 151 3.96 10.39 9.29
CA GLY A 151 3.86 9.13 8.55
C GLY A 151 2.42 8.73 8.30
N ALA A 152 2.15 8.18 7.12
CA ALA A 152 0.84 7.65 6.76
C ALA A 152 0.97 6.49 5.77
N VAL A 153 -0.06 5.64 5.74
CA VAL A 153 -0.24 4.60 4.71
C VAL A 153 -1.53 4.90 3.98
N VAL A 154 -1.47 4.85 2.65
CA VAL A 154 -2.63 4.92 1.77
C VAL A 154 -2.75 3.60 1.03
N THR A 155 -3.92 2.97 1.09
CA THR A 155 -4.25 1.78 0.31
C THR A 155 -5.43 2.07 -0.59
N CYS A 156 -5.49 1.43 -1.76
CA CYS A 156 -6.66 1.49 -2.63
C CYS A 156 -6.71 0.30 -3.60
N LEU A 157 -7.89 0.11 -4.19
CA LEU A 157 -8.07 -0.66 -5.41
C LEU A 157 -7.92 0.28 -6.60
N TRP A 158 -7.40 -0.23 -7.71
CA TRP A 158 -7.29 0.54 -8.94
C TRP A 158 -7.68 -0.28 -10.17
N THR A 159 -8.20 0.42 -11.17
CA THR A 159 -8.43 -0.13 -12.50
C THR A 159 -7.97 0.90 -13.52
N GLN A 160 -7.10 0.47 -14.42
CA GLN A 160 -6.48 1.32 -15.41
C GLN A 160 -6.69 0.76 -16.81
N THR A 161 -7.10 1.64 -17.72
CA THR A 161 -7.06 1.38 -19.16
C THR A 161 -6.22 2.46 -19.82
N GLN A 162 -5.46 2.10 -20.84
CA GLN A 162 -4.61 3.04 -21.58
C GLN A 162 -4.33 2.50 -22.99
N THR A 163 -3.74 3.32 -23.83
CA THR A 163 -3.05 2.89 -25.05
C THR A 163 -1.55 2.86 -24.73
N TYR A 164 -0.89 1.71 -24.91
CA TYR A 164 0.55 1.56 -24.74
C TYR A 164 1.19 1.06 -26.04
N LYS A 165 2.13 1.82 -26.58
CA LYS A 165 2.79 1.50 -27.87
C LYS A 165 1.81 1.24 -29.02
N GLY A 166 0.70 1.97 -29.04
CA GLY A 166 -0.35 1.86 -30.05
C GLY A 166 -1.39 0.77 -29.77
N GLU A 167 -1.20 -0.06 -28.76
CA GLU A 167 -2.12 -1.15 -28.43
C GLU A 167 -2.95 -0.85 -27.17
N PRO A 168 -4.23 -1.24 -27.12
CA PRO A 168 -5.03 -1.16 -25.91
C PRO A 168 -4.44 -2.04 -24.80
N ASP A 169 -4.30 -1.47 -23.60
CA ASP A 169 -3.80 -2.13 -22.40
C ASP A 169 -4.74 -1.87 -21.23
N SER A 170 -4.96 -2.90 -20.40
CA SER A 170 -5.86 -2.84 -19.25
C SER A 170 -5.36 -3.71 -18.10
N ALA A 171 -5.36 -3.13 -16.90
CA ALA A 171 -4.97 -3.83 -15.69
C ALA A 171 -5.80 -3.33 -14.49
N SER A 172 -5.89 -4.17 -13.47
CA SER A 172 -6.45 -3.82 -12.17
C SER A 172 -5.60 -4.41 -11.07
N GLY A 173 -5.70 -3.82 -9.89
CA GLY A 173 -4.87 -4.24 -8.78
C GLY A 173 -5.17 -3.55 -7.47
N ARG A 174 -4.31 -3.85 -6.51
CA ARG A 174 -4.21 -3.17 -5.22
C ARG A 174 -2.95 -2.34 -5.19
N MET A 175 -3.01 -1.20 -4.53
CA MET A 175 -1.86 -0.33 -4.32
C MET A 175 -1.77 0.07 -2.85
N THR A 176 -0.55 0.06 -2.34
CA THR A 176 -0.17 0.59 -1.03
C THR A 176 0.96 1.60 -1.22
N LEU A 177 0.76 2.82 -0.73
CA LEU A 177 1.77 3.86 -0.68
C LEU A 177 2.06 4.20 0.78
N VAL A 178 3.34 4.27 1.13
CA VAL A 178 3.77 4.81 2.41
C VAL A 178 4.21 6.24 2.19
N PHE A 179 3.62 7.17 2.92
CA PHE A 179 3.95 8.58 2.89
C PHE A 179 4.75 8.98 4.13
N LYS A 180 5.73 9.85 3.89
CA LYS A 180 6.48 10.54 4.93
C LYS A 180 6.38 12.04 4.70
N ARG A 181 6.31 12.82 5.77
CA ARG A 181 6.47 14.28 5.70
C ARG A 181 7.95 14.61 5.52
N VAL A 182 8.28 15.27 4.41
CA VAL A 182 9.64 15.72 4.05
C VAL A 182 9.58 17.23 3.90
N GLY A 183 10.16 17.95 4.86
CA GLY A 183 9.92 19.40 5.00
C GLY A 183 8.43 19.68 5.17
N ASN A 184 7.88 20.53 4.31
CA ASN A 184 6.46 20.91 4.34
C ASN A 184 5.56 20.06 3.43
N GLU A 185 6.13 19.06 2.74
CA GLU A 185 5.39 18.24 1.79
C GLU A 185 5.25 16.80 2.27
N TRP A 186 4.17 16.14 1.84
CA TRP A 186 4.07 14.69 1.92
C TRP A 186 4.63 14.06 0.65
N LYS A 187 5.55 13.12 0.81
CA LYS A 187 6.16 12.38 -0.29
C LYS A 187 5.98 10.87 -0.08
N ALA A 188 5.68 10.15 -1.16
CA ALA A 188 5.70 8.70 -1.14
C ALA A 188 7.14 8.19 -1.01
N VAL A 189 7.40 7.39 0.02
CA VAL A 189 8.71 6.77 0.30
C VAL A 189 8.74 5.28 -0.04
N HIS A 190 7.57 4.68 -0.29
CA HIS A 190 7.44 3.32 -0.75
C HIS A 190 6.15 3.16 -1.55
N LEU A 191 6.19 2.31 -2.57
CA LEU A 191 5.03 1.83 -3.31
C LEU A 191 5.09 0.31 -3.35
N HIS A 192 3.95 -0.31 -3.14
CA HIS A 192 3.69 -1.68 -3.54
C HIS A 192 2.41 -1.71 -4.36
N THR A 193 2.46 -2.25 -5.57
CA THR A 193 1.26 -2.53 -6.35
C THR A 193 1.27 -3.98 -6.83
N SER A 194 0.12 -4.63 -6.76
CA SER A 194 -0.07 -6.03 -7.13
C SER A 194 -1.29 -6.21 -8.02
N PRO A 195 -1.26 -7.16 -8.97
CA PRO A 195 -2.37 -7.39 -9.89
C PRO A 195 -3.54 -8.12 -9.22
N ASP A 196 -4.76 -7.88 -9.72
CA ASP A 196 -5.95 -8.64 -9.35
C ASP A 196 -6.11 -9.89 -10.21
N LYS A 197 -5.39 -10.96 -9.85
CA LYS A 197 -5.59 -12.31 -10.41
C LYS A 197 -5.33 -13.41 -9.37
N PRO A 198 -6.03 -13.41 -8.21
CA PRO A 198 -5.91 -14.52 -7.27
C PRO A 198 -6.45 -15.82 -7.90
N ASP A 199 -5.86 -16.95 -7.53
CA ASP A 199 -6.47 -18.26 -7.75
C ASP A 199 -7.77 -18.32 -6.94
N ALA A 200 -8.92 -18.40 -7.64
CA ALA A 200 -10.24 -18.34 -7.02
C ALA A 200 -10.45 -19.44 -5.96
N SER A 201 -9.79 -20.59 -6.10
CA SER A 201 -9.86 -21.69 -5.14
C SER A 201 -9.21 -21.36 -3.78
N ARG A 202 -8.40 -20.30 -3.73
CA ARG A 202 -7.66 -19.86 -2.54
C ARG A 202 -8.26 -18.62 -1.87
N ILE A 203 -9.35 -18.07 -2.42
CA ILE A 203 -10.01 -16.90 -1.84
C ILE A 203 -10.93 -17.37 -0.69
N PRO A 204 -10.71 -16.90 0.55
CA PRO A 204 -11.60 -17.20 1.66
C PRO A 204 -13.05 -16.81 1.33
N ALA A 205 -14.03 -17.59 1.82
CA ALA A 205 -15.44 -17.34 1.54
C ALA A 205 -15.91 -15.92 1.91
N SER A 206 -15.34 -15.32 2.97
CA SER A 206 -15.61 -13.94 3.40
C SER A 206 -15.14 -12.87 2.42
N GLU A 207 -14.27 -13.21 1.49
CA GLU A 207 -13.59 -12.30 0.56
C GLU A 207 -14.01 -12.56 -0.90
N GLN A 208 -14.85 -13.57 -1.14
CA GLN A 208 -15.43 -13.80 -2.46
C GLN A 208 -16.41 -12.68 -2.79
N THR A 209 -16.25 -12.06 -3.96
CA THR A 209 -17.21 -11.06 -4.43
C THR A 209 -18.57 -11.74 -4.61
N PRO A 210 -19.67 -11.19 -4.06
CA PRO A 210 -20.99 -11.76 -4.26
C PRO A 210 -21.26 -11.87 -5.75
N THR A 211 -21.47 -13.10 -6.23
CA THR A 211 -21.95 -13.30 -7.60
C THR A 211 -23.37 -12.78 -7.65
N THR A 212 -23.57 -11.63 -8.31
CA THR A 212 -24.90 -11.21 -8.71
C THR A 212 -25.43 -12.26 -9.69
N LYS A 213 -26.17 -13.24 -9.17
CA LYS A 213 -26.91 -14.19 -9.98
C LYS A 213 -27.88 -13.37 -10.84
N PRO A 214 -27.81 -13.41 -12.19
CA PRO A 214 -28.81 -12.74 -13.00
C PRO A 214 -30.17 -13.35 -12.67
N THR A 215 -31.11 -12.49 -12.30
CA THR A 215 -32.52 -12.87 -12.15
C THR A 215 -33.02 -13.35 -13.53
N PRO A 216 -33.67 -14.52 -13.60
CA PRO A 216 -34.20 -15.07 -14.85
C PRO A 216 -35.27 -14.20 -15.49
#